data_AF-A0A964VKM6-F1
#
_entry.id   AF-A0A964VKM6-F1
#
_cell.length_a   1.000
_cell.length_b   1.000
_cell.length_c   1.000
_cell.angle_alpha   90.00
_cell.angle_beta   90.00
_cell.angle_gamma   90.00
#
_symmetry.space_group_name_H-M   'P 1'
#
loop_
_entity.id
_entity.type
_entity.pdbx_description
1 polymer ?
#
loop_
_entity_poly.entity_id
_entity_poly.type
_entity_poly.pdbx_seq_one_letter_code
_entity_poly.pdbx_strand_id
1 'polypeptide(L)'
;MKNLANHSSRIQRFCILSVLILTALLSQPATHAAKILYIVNSFSDPSTPALGNDQEVFDRLTSQGHKVTLADDDTVSVADTTGMELVLISSSVGSGAAGVNPLSINTLRTGRIPVISYEPGLYDELMFQRENTFGNANGHTSLAISAANKGHPLAAGKSGTVDIVAPGDGAVVSSSALPYTVGTNAIIIATNATPDVDVGHISMWAYDTGSRLADNTTVVPSRRVALFFNATTAPGSYNDVAYALFDAAVKWALESAPKGLSPTASITAPTAGATFAAGAAITINATAADADGTVTKVEFFAGTNKIGEDTTSPYSIIWNNVASGRYLLTAKATDNTGNIGASAEVKIVVGTPPLEVAFVIGALPPNASEAALIQRLVKTGLVVTPIDDDAAVPSDINDRALILVASTSGSGNITKYRDVPVPIINWEWAAYDGLGMAEADGGTIDNSETQIDIVDATHPLAAGLPKGLRTIFPAAAAQMAAGEPVPSAKIVAVAADGSGRAMLFGFEKGALLSEAVVPGLKAPARRVGIFLGGDTFSGLNADGLKIFDAAVNWAMNRSATQPPGKFNSPTIQGKAIVVSWAGAGRLQQADAVAGPWSDAPVQTNPQTVGIAGAMKFYRLQQ
;
A
#
# COMPACT_ATOMS: atom_id res chain seq x y z
N MET A 1 41.52 50.82 -17.70
CA MET A 1 40.57 51.15 -18.78
C MET A 1 40.11 49.87 -19.45
N LYS A 2 38.80 49.63 -19.36
CA LYS A 2 37.95 48.89 -20.31
C LYS A 2 38.44 47.51 -20.78
N ASN A 3 38.00 46.45 -20.10
CA ASN A 3 37.33 45.29 -20.75
C ASN A 3 37.00 44.11 -19.81
N LEU A 4 36.54 44.36 -18.58
CA LEU A 4 35.95 43.29 -17.74
C LEU A 4 34.60 43.67 -17.11
N ALA A 5 33.99 44.79 -17.52
CA ALA A 5 32.77 45.33 -16.94
C ALA A 5 31.50 45.13 -17.80
N ASN A 6 31.46 44.13 -18.69
CA ASN A 6 30.29 43.93 -19.57
C ASN A 6 29.74 42.50 -19.69
N HIS A 7 30.16 41.56 -18.83
CA HIS A 7 29.63 40.19 -18.83
C HIS A 7 29.10 39.69 -17.46
N SER A 8 28.88 40.60 -16.50
CA SER A 8 28.24 40.26 -15.21
C SER A 8 26.81 40.81 -15.04
N SER A 9 26.30 41.62 -15.98
CA SER A 9 24.98 42.27 -15.84
C SER A 9 23.84 41.64 -16.67
N ARG A 10 24.09 40.52 -17.37
CA ARG A 10 23.06 39.78 -18.13
C ARG A 10 22.70 38.40 -17.56
N ILE A 11 23.43 37.90 -16.57
CA ILE A 11 23.10 36.66 -15.85
C ILE A 11 22.43 36.96 -14.49
N GLN A 12 22.53 38.19 -13.98
CA GLN A 12 21.89 38.63 -12.73
C GLN A 12 20.48 39.24 -12.89
N ARG A 13 19.89 39.20 -14.10
CA ARG A 13 18.52 39.70 -14.36
C ARG A 13 17.53 38.64 -14.88
N PHE A 14 17.90 37.36 -14.85
CA PHE A 14 17.00 36.23 -15.10
C PHE A 14 16.72 35.36 -13.85
N CYS A 15 17.16 35.79 -12.66
CA CYS A 15 16.89 35.12 -11.39
C CYS A 15 16.00 35.92 -10.42
N ILE A 16 15.37 37.02 -10.86
CA ILE A 16 14.45 37.83 -10.02
C ILE A 16 13.06 37.98 -10.68
N LEU A 17 12.67 37.05 -11.56
CA LEU A 17 11.30 37.00 -12.10
C LEU A 17 10.73 35.58 -12.23
N SER A 18 11.25 34.64 -11.45
CA SER A 18 10.76 33.24 -11.39
C SER A 18 10.54 32.73 -9.95
N VAL A 19 10.49 33.63 -8.96
CA VAL A 19 10.16 33.29 -7.55
C VAL A 19 8.83 33.93 -7.10
N LEU A 20 8.16 34.67 -7.98
CA LEU A 20 6.74 35.00 -7.85
C LEU A 20 6.02 34.40 -9.06
N ILE A 21 5.52 33.18 -8.88
CA ILE A 21 4.50 32.39 -9.62
C ILE A 21 4.86 30.90 -9.39
N LEU A 22 5.00 30.52 -8.11
CA LEU A 22 4.87 29.12 -7.66
C LEU A 22 4.49 29.08 -6.18
N THR A 23 3.57 29.95 -5.79
CA THR A 23 2.90 29.96 -4.47
C THR A 23 1.40 30.21 -4.67
N ALA A 24 0.81 29.53 -5.64
CA ALA A 24 -0.62 29.57 -5.89
C ALA A 24 -1.11 28.31 -6.62
N LEU A 25 -0.81 27.11 -6.09
CA LEU A 25 -1.53 25.86 -6.43
C LEU A 25 -1.21 24.70 -5.47
N LEU A 26 -1.03 25.03 -4.19
CA LEU A 26 -1.49 24.18 -3.10
C LEU A 26 -2.36 25.10 -2.26
N SER A 27 -3.59 25.35 -2.72
CA SER A 27 -4.63 25.72 -1.78
C SER A 27 -4.72 24.52 -0.84
N GLN A 28 -4.07 24.59 0.31
CA GLN A 28 -4.54 23.82 1.46
C GLN A 28 -6.05 24.09 1.50
N PRO A 29 -6.90 23.04 1.49
CA PRO A 29 -8.32 23.27 1.63
C PRO A 29 -8.48 24.17 2.85
N ALA A 30 -9.16 25.31 2.68
CA ALA A 30 -9.37 26.26 3.75
C ALA A 30 -9.77 25.47 4.98
N THR A 31 -8.95 25.53 6.04
CA THR A 31 -9.22 24.79 7.27
C THR A 31 -10.62 25.19 7.70
N HIS A 32 -11.53 24.21 7.71
CA HIS A 32 -12.90 24.44 8.11
C HIS A 32 -12.88 25.00 9.53
N ALA A 33 -13.32 26.25 9.68
CA ALA A 33 -13.36 26.95 10.95
C ALA A 33 -14.45 26.34 11.84
N ALA A 34 -14.11 25.23 12.50
CA ALA A 34 -15.07 24.47 13.31
C ALA A 34 -15.60 25.28 14.49
N LYS A 35 -16.87 25.04 14.84
CA LYS A 35 -17.48 25.57 16.07
C LYS A 35 -17.22 24.63 17.24
N ILE A 36 -16.46 25.07 18.23
CA ILE A 36 -16.04 24.27 19.38
C ILE A 36 -16.72 24.82 20.63
N LEU A 37 -17.46 23.96 21.33
CA LEU A 37 -17.93 24.24 22.69
C LEU A 37 -16.84 23.79 23.66
N TYR A 38 -16.19 24.72 24.33
CA TYR A 38 -15.09 24.45 25.25
C TYR A 38 -15.56 24.65 26.69
N ILE A 39 -15.74 23.53 27.39
CA ILE A 39 -16.27 23.46 28.76
C ILE A 39 -15.09 23.55 29.73
N VAL A 40 -15.12 24.58 30.56
CA VAL A 40 -14.12 24.90 31.58
C VAL A 40 -14.83 25.26 32.88
N ASN A 41 -14.10 25.21 33.99
CA ASN A 41 -14.64 25.65 35.28
C ASN A 41 -14.70 27.17 35.37
N SER A 42 -15.78 27.67 35.96
CA SER A 42 -16.04 29.05 36.40
C SER A 42 -15.02 30.09 35.93
N PHE A 43 -15.41 30.92 34.95
CA PHE A 43 -14.61 32.04 34.44
C PHE A 43 -15.26 33.40 34.76
N SER A 44 -14.43 34.41 34.99
CA SER A 44 -14.88 35.78 35.23
C SER A 44 -15.24 36.54 33.94
N ASP A 45 -14.74 36.08 32.79
CA ASP A 45 -14.98 36.67 31.46
C ASP A 45 -15.38 35.58 30.45
N PRO A 46 -16.55 35.68 29.80
CA PRO A 46 -17.02 34.70 28.82
C PRO A 46 -16.20 34.60 27.53
N SER A 47 -15.15 35.41 27.39
CA SER A 47 -14.21 35.36 26.26
C SER A 47 -12.83 34.79 26.61
N THR A 48 -12.54 34.47 27.87
CA THR A 48 -11.24 33.97 28.32
C THR A 48 -11.36 32.98 29.50
N PRO A 49 -10.75 31.79 29.45
CA PRO A 49 -10.72 30.87 30.60
C PRO A 49 -10.00 31.45 31.83
N ALA A 50 -10.34 30.96 33.03
CA ALA A 50 -9.74 31.42 34.29
C ALA A 50 -8.38 30.77 34.62
N LEU A 51 -8.10 29.58 34.10
CA LEU A 51 -6.88 28.81 34.38
C LEU A 51 -5.88 28.88 33.23
N GLY A 52 -4.60 28.88 33.58
CA GLY A 52 -3.49 29.18 32.67
C GLY A 52 -3.45 28.30 31.42
N ASN A 53 -3.38 26.98 31.57
CA ASN A 53 -3.30 26.08 30.40
C ASN A 53 -4.62 26.04 29.61
N ASP A 54 -5.77 26.34 30.22
CA ASP A 54 -7.02 26.50 29.47
C ASP A 54 -6.98 27.72 28.55
N GLN A 55 -6.36 28.82 29.01
CA GLN A 55 -6.12 29.98 28.15
C GLN A 55 -5.22 29.61 26.96
N GLU A 56 -4.15 28.82 27.17
CA GLU A 56 -3.28 28.39 26.05
C GLU A 56 -4.02 27.52 25.03
N VAL A 57 -4.89 26.61 25.50
CA VAL A 57 -5.74 25.78 24.64
C VAL A 57 -6.74 26.66 23.86
N PHE A 58 -7.38 27.62 24.53
CA PHE A 58 -8.31 28.56 23.89
C PHE A 58 -7.60 29.40 22.81
N ASP A 59 -6.44 29.97 23.14
CA ASP A 59 -5.64 30.79 22.23
C ASP A 59 -5.17 29.96 21.03
N ARG A 60 -4.73 28.71 21.26
CA ARG A 60 -4.30 27.81 20.20
C ARG A 60 -5.42 27.50 19.23
N LEU A 61 -6.59 27.06 19.72
CA LEU A 61 -7.75 26.75 18.87
C LEU A 61 -8.20 27.98 18.07
N THR A 62 -8.24 29.15 18.72
CA THR A 62 -8.59 30.42 18.06
C THR A 62 -7.56 30.81 17.00
N SER A 63 -6.27 30.62 17.28
CA SER A 63 -5.17 30.90 16.32
C SER A 63 -5.22 30.00 15.08
N GLN A 64 -5.80 28.80 15.20
CA GLN A 64 -6.06 27.88 14.09
C GLN A 64 -7.32 28.24 13.29
N GLY A 65 -8.05 29.29 13.71
CA GLY A 65 -9.24 29.79 13.03
C GLY A 65 -10.54 29.15 13.48
N HIS A 66 -10.54 28.33 14.53
CA HIS A 66 -11.76 27.77 15.10
C HIS A 66 -12.59 28.84 15.83
N LYS A 67 -13.90 28.65 15.84
CA LYS A 67 -14.83 29.48 16.63
C LYS A 67 -15.07 28.79 17.96
N VAL A 68 -14.35 29.23 18.99
CA VAL A 68 -14.44 28.66 20.33
C VAL A 68 -15.48 29.41 21.15
N THR A 69 -16.45 28.68 21.70
CA THR A 69 -17.46 29.18 22.64
C THR A 69 -17.16 28.60 24.01
N LEU A 70 -16.83 29.44 24.98
CA LEU A 70 -16.63 29.00 26.36
C LEU A 70 -17.97 28.68 27.01
N ALA A 71 -18.00 27.58 27.75
CA ALA A 71 -19.14 27.17 28.54
C ALA A 71 -18.68 26.85 29.96
N ASP A 72 -19.41 27.40 30.92
CA ASP A 72 -19.18 27.19 32.34
C ASP A 72 -19.80 25.85 32.74
N ASP A 73 -19.05 25.06 33.48
CA ASP A 73 -19.34 23.66 33.78
C ASP A 73 -20.57 23.48 34.70
N ASP A 74 -20.86 24.49 35.54
CA ASP A 74 -22.06 24.55 36.39
C ASP A 74 -23.34 24.95 35.62
N THR A 75 -23.21 25.57 34.45
CA THR A 75 -24.36 26.15 33.71
C THR A 75 -24.58 25.60 32.31
N VAL A 76 -23.60 24.89 31.74
CA VAL A 76 -23.67 24.30 30.40
C VAL A 76 -24.82 23.30 30.26
N SER A 77 -25.58 23.40 29.17
CA SER A 77 -26.76 22.59 28.90
C SER A 77 -26.74 21.94 27.52
N VAL A 78 -27.68 21.04 27.25
CA VAL A 78 -27.85 20.43 25.92
C VAL A 78 -28.10 21.48 24.83
N ALA A 79 -28.75 22.61 25.17
CA ALA A 79 -29.02 23.66 24.20
C ALA A 79 -27.74 24.29 23.63
N ASP A 80 -26.68 24.39 24.46
CA ASP A 80 -25.39 24.98 24.10
C ASP A 80 -24.61 24.14 23.08
N THR A 81 -24.94 22.85 22.96
CA THR A 81 -24.36 21.97 21.95
C THR A 81 -24.94 22.20 20.55
N THR A 82 -26.01 22.98 20.42
CA THR A 82 -26.72 23.18 19.15
C THR A 82 -25.83 23.88 18.13
N GLY A 83 -25.56 23.20 17.01
CA GLY A 83 -24.75 23.73 15.91
C GLY A 83 -23.24 23.74 16.20
N MET A 84 -22.81 23.10 17.29
CA MET A 84 -21.40 22.84 17.59
C MET A 84 -20.93 21.59 16.85
N GLU A 85 -19.64 21.55 16.56
CA GLU A 85 -18.99 20.48 15.79
C GLU A 85 -18.02 19.66 16.65
N LEU A 86 -17.67 20.18 17.82
CA LEU A 86 -16.86 19.50 18.83
C LEU A 86 -17.25 20.01 20.21
N VAL A 87 -17.33 19.10 21.18
CA VAL A 87 -17.29 19.44 22.60
C VAL A 87 -15.89 19.10 23.14
N LEU A 88 -15.22 20.08 23.72
CA LEU A 88 -13.94 19.93 24.41
C LEU A 88 -14.16 20.14 25.90
N ILE A 89 -13.72 19.21 26.74
CA ILE A 89 -13.91 19.24 28.19
C ILE A 89 -12.56 19.33 28.87
N SER A 90 -12.34 20.42 29.61
CA SER A 90 -11.09 20.66 30.33
C SER A 90 -11.01 19.90 31.65
N SER A 91 -9.79 19.57 32.07
CA SER A 91 -9.52 19.09 33.42
C SER A 91 -9.73 20.12 34.54
N SER A 92 -10.13 21.35 34.20
CA SER A 92 -10.57 22.33 35.19
C SER A 92 -11.93 21.96 35.77
N VAL A 93 -12.73 21.24 34.98
CA VAL A 93 -14.08 20.79 35.32
C VAL A 93 -13.99 19.87 36.53
N GLY A 94 -14.79 20.14 37.56
CA GLY A 94 -14.72 19.38 38.82
C GLY A 94 -14.93 17.88 38.62
N SER A 95 -14.31 17.06 39.47
CA SER A 95 -14.46 15.59 39.40
C SER A 95 -15.85 15.13 39.87
N GLY A 96 -16.47 14.25 39.07
CA GLY A 96 -17.78 13.65 39.31
C GLY A 96 -18.92 14.25 38.47
N ALA A 97 -20.05 13.52 38.37
CA ALA A 97 -21.22 13.89 37.56
C ALA A 97 -21.83 15.29 37.84
N ALA A 98 -21.40 15.97 38.91
CA ALA A 98 -21.76 17.35 39.21
C ALA A 98 -21.08 18.39 38.30
N GLY A 99 -19.92 18.09 37.71
CA GLY A 99 -19.14 19.04 36.90
C GLY A 99 -19.70 19.32 35.50
N VAL A 100 -20.70 18.57 35.01
CA VAL A 100 -21.43 18.90 33.77
C VAL A 100 -22.93 18.79 33.97
N ASN A 101 -23.41 18.97 35.21
CA ASN A 101 -24.75 18.56 35.66
C ASN A 101 -25.93 19.03 34.77
N PRO A 102 -25.94 20.24 34.18
CA PRO A 102 -27.03 20.63 33.28
C PRO A 102 -26.88 20.05 31.85
N LEU A 103 -25.71 19.57 31.45
CA LEU A 103 -25.44 18.85 30.21
C LEU A 103 -25.47 17.34 30.46
N SER A 104 -26.58 16.69 30.09
CA SER A 104 -26.75 15.24 30.34
C SER A 104 -25.56 14.40 29.85
N ILE A 105 -24.98 13.60 30.74
CA ILE A 105 -23.87 12.69 30.43
C ILE A 105 -24.16 11.76 29.26
N ASN A 106 -25.43 11.36 29.09
CA ASN A 106 -25.85 10.55 27.95
C ASN A 106 -25.69 11.30 26.62
N THR A 107 -25.90 12.62 26.60
CA THR A 107 -25.66 13.45 25.41
C THR A 107 -24.19 13.43 25.01
N LEU A 108 -23.28 13.47 25.99
CA LEU A 108 -21.84 13.38 25.74
C LEU A 108 -21.42 11.97 25.32
N ARG A 109 -21.98 10.91 25.93
CA ARG A 109 -21.69 9.52 25.56
C ARG A 109 -22.21 9.18 24.16
N THR A 110 -23.50 9.37 23.89
CA THR A 110 -24.21 8.85 22.72
C THR A 110 -24.70 9.93 21.75
N GLY A 111 -24.34 11.20 21.95
CA GLY A 111 -24.64 12.27 21.01
C GLY A 111 -23.78 12.23 19.73
N ARG A 112 -24.27 12.87 18.67
CA ARG A 112 -23.61 12.92 17.34
C ARG A 112 -22.54 13.99 17.22
N ILE A 113 -22.20 14.66 18.32
CA ILE A 113 -21.11 15.62 18.36
C ILE A 113 -19.89 14.87 18.91
N PRO A 114 -18.72 14.93 18.24
CA PRO A 114 -17.47 14.44 18.78
C PRO A 114 -17.17 15.04 20.15
N VAL A 115 -16.57 14.26 21.05
CA VAL A 115 -16.17 14.73 22.39
C VAL A 115 -14.69 14.44 22.60
N ILE A 116 -13.95 15.47 22.97
CA ILE A 116 -12.60 15.35 23.52
C ILE A 116 -12.69 15.72 25.00
N SER A 117 -12.21 14.86 25.87
CA SER A 117 -12.08 15.15 27.30
C SER A 117 -10.64 14.97 27.74
N TYR A 118 -10.15 15.89 28.54
CA TYR A 118 -8.94 15.68 29.34
C TYR A 118 -9.20 15.86 30.83
N GLU A 119 -10.46 15.76 31.25
CA GLU A 119 -10.87 15.65 32.65
C GLU A 119 -10.88 14.18 33.10
N PRO A 120 -9.88 13.75 33.89
CA PRO A 120 -9.73 12.35 34.25
C PRO A 120 -10.84 11.82 35.16
N GLY A 121 -11.44 12.68 36.00
CA GLY A 121 -12.58 12.36 36.85
C GLY A 121 -13.93 12.34 36.13
N LEU A 122 -13.94 12.43 34.79
CA LEU A 122 -15.11 12.18 33.95
C LEU A 122 -14.91 10.94 33.06
N TYR A 123 -13.77 10.26 33.09
CA TYR A 123 -13.52 9.17 32.15
C TYR A 123 -14.43 7.97 32.36
N ASP A 124 -14.79 7.63 33.60
CA ASP A 124 -15.78 6.57 33.89
C ASP A 124 -17.21 7.06 33.63
N GLU A 125 -17.52 8.31 33.98
CA GLU A 125 -18.81 8.91 33.64
C GLU A 125 -18.99 9.08 32.14
N LEU A 126 -17.95 9.18 31.31
CA LEU A 126 -18.08 9.19 29.85
C LEU A 126 -17.96 7.79 29.25
N MET A 127 -17.73 6.77 30.07
CA MET A 127 -17.40 5.40 29.65
C MET A 127 -16.18 5.34 28.72
N PHE A 128 -15.26 6.30 28.86
CA PHE A 128 -13.95 6.24 28.21
C PHE A 128 -13.08 5.17 28.89
N GLN A 129 -13.32 4.95 30.18
CA GLN A 129 -12.84 3.82 30.98
C GLN A 129 -13.98 3.28 31.87
N ARG A 130 -13.78 2.15 32.57
CA ARG A 130 -14.84 1.52 33.40
C ARG A 130 -14.85 1.97 34.85
N GLU A 131 -13.68 2.07 35.46
CA GLU A 131 -13.53 2.35 36.89
C GLU A 131 -13.12 3.81 37.13
N ASN A 132 -13.56 4.37 38.24
CA ASN A 132 -13.15 5.70 38.70
C ASN A 132 -11.75 5.65 39.33
N THR A 133 -10.73 5.43 38.50
CA THR A 133 -9.34 5.47 38.93
C THR A 133 -8.53 6.15 37.85
N PHE A 134 -7.81 7.21 38.21
CA PHE A 134 -7.10 8.06 37.28
C PHE A 134 -5.78 8.59 37.88
N GLY A 135 -4.86 8.96 37.00
CA GLY A 135 -3.62 9.65 37.35
C GLY A 135 -3.72 11.14 37.02
N ASN A 136 -3.29 11.97 37.96
CA ASN A 136 -3.13 13.41 37.79
C ASN A 136 -1.86 13.89 38.52
N ALA A 137 -0.75 13.17 38.32
CA ALA A 137 0.51 13.47 38.99
C ALA A 137 1.28 14.59 38.28
N ASN A 138 2.06 15.35 39.04
CA ASN A 138 3.01 16.31 38.51
C ASN A 138 4.34 15.61 38.16
N GLY A 139 5.17 16.27 37.34
CA GLY A 139 6.53 15.83 37.03
C GLY A 139 6.63 14.99 35.75
N HIS A 140 5.55 14.90 34.97
CA HIS A 140 5.56 14.20 33.69
C HIS A 140 6.43 14.93 32.68
N THR A 141 7.25 14.17 31.95
CA THR A 141 8.15 14.71 30.92
C THR A 141 7.97 14.07 29.56
N SER A 142 7.50 12.81 29.50
CA SER A 142 7.47 12.06 28.24
C SER A 142 6.30 11.07 28.15
N LEU A 143 5.92 10.76 26.91
CA LEU A 143 4.94 9.74 26.55
C LEU A 143 5.58 8.69 25.63
N ALA A 144 5.19 7.42 25.76
CA ALA A 144 5.48 6.36 24.80
C ALA A 144 4.33 6.22 23.82
N ILE A 145 4.61 6.45 22.54
CA ILE A 145 3.65 6.24 21.45
C ILE A 145 3.50 4.74 21.19
N SER A 146 2.25 4.29 21.13
CA SER A 146 1.87 2.91 20.86
C SER A 146 2.46 2.42 19.53
N ALA A 147 3.23 1.33 19.58
CA ALA A 147 3.81 0.73 18.39
C ALA A 147 2.74 0.24 17.40
N ALA A 148 1.58 -0.22 17.91
CA ALA A 148 0.45 -0.67 17.11
C ALA A 148 -0.25 0.49 16.39
N ASN A 149 -0.25 1.69 16.99
CA ASN A 149 -1.01 2.84 16.50
C ASN A 149 -0.14 4.04 16.07
N LYS A 150 1.18 3.87 15.89
CA LYS A 150 2.10 4.94 15.44
C LYS A 150 1.74 5.52 14.06
N GLY A 151 1.06 4.75 13.21
CA GLY A 151 0.56 5.21 11.91
C GLY A 151 -0.83 5.86 11.97
N HIS A 152 -1.49 5.84 13.12
CA HIS A 152 -2.81 6.45 13.29
C HIS A 152 -2.70 7.98 13.26
N PRO A 153 -3.66 8.73 12.68
CA PRO A 153 -3.60 10.19 12.62
C PRO A 153 -3.37 10.87 13.98
N LEU A 154 -3.97 10.35 15.04
CA LEU A 154 -3.79 10.81 16.42
C LEU A 154 -2.34 10.76 16.93
N ALA A 155 -1.48 9.91 16.36
CA ALA A 155 -0.07 9.86 16.73
C ALA A 155 0.73 11.07 16.18
N ALA A 156 0.13 11.90 15.32
CA ALA A 156 0.77 13.06 14.70
C ALA A 156 2.13 12.74 14.02
N GLY A 157 2.25 11.53 13.47
CA GLY A 157 3.50 11.02 12.87
C GLY A 157 4.63 10.75 13.87
N LYS A 158 4.34 10.74 15.18
CA LYS A 158 5.30 10.42 16.25
C LYS A 158 5.37 8.91 16.49
N SER A 159 6.47 8.46 17.05
CA SER A 159 6.71 7.05 17.40
C SER A 159 7.75 6.93 18.50
N GLY A 160 7.73 5.84 19.28
CA GLY A 160 8.66 5.64 20.39
C GLY A 160 8.37 6.56 21.57
N THR A 161 9.36 6.79 22.44
CA THR A 161 9.26 7.75 23.54
C THR A 161 9.47 9.17 23.03
N VAL A 162 8.56 10.07 23.38
CA VAL A 162 8.60 11.48 23.00
C VAL A 162 8.49 12.37 24.22
N ASP A 163 9.32 13.40 24.29
CA ASP A 163 9.23 14.41 25.32
C ASP A 163 8.06 15.36 25.01
N ILE A 164 7.27 15.68 26.04
CA ILE A 164 6.09 16.56 25.95
C ILE A 164 6.31 17.93 26.60
N VAL A 165 7.47 18.12 27.24
CA VAL A 165 7.93 19.38 27.85
C VAL A 165 9.37 19.66 27.43
N ALA A 166 9.91 20.84 27.76
CA ALA A 166 11.33 21.12 27.55
C ALA A 166 12.20 20.44 28.64
N PRO A 167 13.49 20.16 28.37
CA PRO A 167 14.38 19.56 29.36
C PRO A 167 14.47 20.39 30.65
N GLY A 168 14.20 19.76 31.79
CA GLY A 168 14.21 20.42 33.11
C GLY A 168 12.84 20.91 33.58
N ASP A 169 11.83 20.89 32.72
CA ASP A 169 10.44 21.16 33.08
C ASP A 169 9.68 19.87 33.42
N GLY A 170 8.47 20.03 33.95
CA GLY A 170 7.53 18.94 34.18
C GLY A 170 6.10 19.44 34.03
N ALA A 171 5.22 18.57 33.55
CA ALA A 171 3.80 18.85 33.42
C ALA A 171 2.98 18.02 34.40
N VAL A 172 1.77 18.50 34.67
CA VAL A 172 0.71 17.70 35.27
C VAL A 172 -0.06 17.05 34.12
N VAL A 173 -0.21 15.73 34.15
CA VAL A 173 -0.82 14.98 33.04
C VAL A 173 -2.04 14.21 33.52
N SER A 174 -3.14 14.35 32.77
CA SER A 174 -4.34 13.54 32.92
C SER A 174 -4.11 12.14 32.31
N SER A 175 -4.34 11.08 33.07
CA SER A 175 -4.18 9.71 32.57
C SER A 175 -5.17 8.71 33.17
N SER A 176 -5.39 7.58 32.49
CA SER A 176 -6.14 6.44 33.02
C SER A 176 -5.36 5.76 34.16
N ALA A 177 -6.02 4.89 34.93
CA ALA A 177 -5.31 4.02 35.87
C ALA A 177 -4.79 2.70 35.26
N LEU A 178 -3.84 2.09 35.97
CA LEU A 178 -3.37 0.71 35.78
C LEU A 178 -4.19 -0.29 36.64
N PRO A 179 -4.30 -1.59 36.25
CA PRO A 179 -3.59 -2.27 35.14
C PRO A 179 -4.39 -2.37 33.82
N TYR A 180 -5.07 -1.27 33.42
CA TYR A 180 -5.85 -0.99 32.20
C TYR A 180 -7.35 -1.26 32.26
N THR A 181 -8.12 -0.19 32.08
CA THR A 181 -9.58 -0.19 32.19
C THR A 181 -10.27 0.61 31.07
N VAL A 182 -9.65 0.64 29.89
CA VAL A 182 -10.32 1.08 28.65
C VAL A 182 -10.90 -0.12 27.92
N GLY A 183 -12.02 0.05 27.20
CA GLY A 183 -12.69 -1.05 26.49
C GLY A 183 -11.82 -1.68 25.41
N THR A 184 -12.21 -2.86 24.92
CA THR A 184 -11.46 -3.60 23.88
C THR A 184 -11.40 -2.87 22.54
N ASN A 185 -12.29 -1.91 22.32
CA ASN A 185 -12.35 -1.11 21.10
C ASN A 185 -11.59 0.23 21.24
N ALA A 186 -10.92 0.47 22.36
CA ALA A 186 -10.12 1.66 22.55
C ALA A 186 -8.88 1.63 21.66
N ILE A 187 -8.67 2.70 20.90
CA ILE A 187 -7.45 2.94 20.14
C ILE A 187 -6.47 3.65 21.07
N ILE A 188 -5.56 2.89 21.67
CA ILE A 188 -4.54 3.43 22.60
C ILE A 188 -3.41 4.06 21.78
N ILE A 189 -3.21 5.38 21.92
CA ILE A 189 -2.19 6.11 21.16
C ILE A 189 -0.92 6.34 21.98
N ALA A 190 -1.05 6.70 23.25
CA ALA A 190 0.11 6.98 24.09
C ALA A 190 -0.11 6.55 25.54
N THR A 191 0.95 6.04 26.15
CA THR A 191 1.06 5.83 27.59
C THR A 191 2.13 6.74 28.16
N ASN A 192 2.07 7.06 29.44
CA ASN A 192 3.13 7.81 30.08
C ASN A 192 4.45 7.00 30.14
N ALA A 193 5.56 7.68 29.87
CA ALA A 193 6.90 7.10 29.84
C ALA A 193 7.89 7.79 30.79
N THR A 194 7.41 8.76 31.57
CA THR A 194 8.22 9.48 32.56
C THR A 194 8.72 8.52 33.63
N PRO A 195 10.05 8.36 33.83
CA PRO A 195 10.56 7.48 34.87
C PRO A 195 9.95 7.79 36.24
N ASP A 196 9.51 6.76 36.96
CA ASP A 196 9.00 6.79 38.33
C ASP A 196 7.73 7.62 38.59
N VAL A 197 7.15 8.24 37.55
CA VAL A 197 5.87 8.98 37.61
C VAL A 197 4.91 8.25 36.70
N ASP A 198 3.84 7.63 37.21
CA ASP A 198 2.72 7.00 36.45
C ASP A 198 3.12 6.17 35.21
N VAL A 199 4.28 5.50 35.23
CA VAL A 199 4.82 4.78 34.05
C VAL A 199 3.80 3.76 33.55
N GLY A 200 3.49 3.82 32.24
CA GLY A 200 2.58 2.88 31.57
C GLY A 200 1.10 3.24 31.67
N HIS A 201 0.71 4.25 32.45
CA HIS A 201 -0.68 4.74 32.46
C HIS A 201 -1.08 5.26 31.09
N ILE A 202 -2.32 5.01 30.64
CA ILE A 202 -2.76 5.47 29.32
C ILE A 202 -3.06 6.97 29.40
N SER A 203 -2.34 7.76 28.60
CA SER A 203 -2.50 9.22 28.61
C SER A 203 -3.27 9.73 27.39
N MET A 204 -3.37 8.92 26.32
CA MET A 204 -4.14 9.27 25.14
C MET A 204 -4.75 8.06 24.47
N TRP A 205 -6.08 8.05 24.32
CA TRP A 205 -6.82 6.99 23.63
C TRP A 205 -8.12 7.52 23.03
N ALA A 206 -8.72 6.74 22.15
CA ALA A 206 -9.95 7.12 21.47
C ALA A 206 -10.89 5.95 21.19
N TYR A 207 -12.15 6.27 20.90
CA TYR A 207 -13.13 5.36 20.29
C TYR A 207 -13.63 6.00 18.99
N ASP A 208 -13.55 5.26 17.88
CA ASP A 208 -14.01 5.74 16.58
C ASP A 208 -15.53 5.63 16.44
N THR A 209 -16.08 6.28 15.42
CA THR A 209 -17.51 6.21 15.11
C THR A 209 -17.95 4.77 14.87
N GLY A 210 -19.07 4.37 15.49
CA GLY A 210 -19.59 3.01 15.47
C GLY A 210 -18.89 2.05 16.44
N SER A 211 -17.83 2.50 17.14
CA SER A 211 -17.14 1.67 18.15
C SER A 211 -17.95 1.59 19.44
N ARG A 212 -17.60 0.60 20.28
CA ARG A 212 -18.19 0.42 21.60
C ARG A 212 -17.31 1.06 22.67
N LEU A 213 -17.91 1.77 23.62
CA LEU A 213 -17.24 2.35 24.79
C LEU A 213 -16.72 1.27 25.75
N ALA A 214 -16.14 1.70 26.88
CA ALA A 214 -15.53 0.81 27.85
C ALA A 214 -16.47 -0.29 28.37
N ASP A 215 -17.77 -0.03 28.44
CA ASP A 215 -18.81 -1.00 28.83
C ASP A 215 -19.04 -2.12 27.78
N ASN A 216 -18.40 -2.05 26.61
CA ASN A 216 -18.58 -2.95 25.47
C ASN A 216 -20.05 -3.08 24.98
N THR A 217 -20.93 -2.14 25.31
CA THR A 217 -22.36 -2.18 24.94
C THR A 217 -22.85 -0.87 24.33
N THR A 218 -22.32 0.27 24.77
CA THR A 218 -22.68 1.59 24.24
C THR A 218 -21.94 1.85 22.94
N VAL A 219 -22.67 1.99 21.83
CA VAL A 219 -22.12 2.36 20.52
C VAL A 219 -22.05 3.88 20.40
N VAL A 220 -20.89 4.43 20.05
CA VAL A 220 -20.74 5.88 19.85
C VAL A 220 -21.06 6.26 18.41
N PRO A 221 -21.96 7.21 18.16
CA PRO A 221 -22.25 7.66 16.80
C PRO A 221 -21.22 8.68 16.28
N SER A 222 -20.27 9.09 17.11
CA SER A 222 -19.18 9.99 16.74
C SER A 222 -17.97 9.75 17.65
N ARG A 223 -16.80 10.26 17.22
CA ARG A 223 -15.52 10.04 17.88
C ARG A 223 -15.49 10.52 19.32
N ARG A 224 -14.76 9.79 20.16
CA ARG A 224 -14.50 10.09 21.57
C ARG A 224 -13.01 10.01 21.83
N VAL A 225 -12.41 11.03 22.43
CA VAL A 225 -10.96 11.07 22.69
C VAL A 225 -10.70 11.49 24.12
N ALA A 226 -9.87 10.71 24.81
CA ALA A 226 -9.23 11.12 26.05
C ALA A 226 -7.85 11.69 25.75
N LEU A 227 -7.50 12.82 26.38
CA LEU A 227 -6.24 13.53 26.17
C LEU A 227 -5.49 13.78 27.48
N PHE A 228 -4.17 13.95 27.37
CA PHE A 228 -3.26 14.03 28.52
C PHE A 228 -3.09 15.43 29.11
N PHE A 229 -3.61 16.46 28.44
CA PHE A 229 -3.49 17.85 28.89
C PHE A 229 -4.15 18.04 30.26
N ASN A 230 -3.68 19.04 31.01
CA ASN A 230 -4.26 19.36 32.31
C ASN A 230 -4.25 20.87 32.56
N ALA A 231 -5.36 21.42 33.03
CA ALA A 231 -5.55 22.84 33.32
C ALA A 231 -4.59 23.37 34.39
N THR A 232 -4.11 22.52 35.30
CA THR A 232 -3.17 22.89 36.38
C THR A 232 -1.71 22.93 35.92
N THR A 233 -1.40 22.48 34.70
CA THR A 233 -0.06 22.62 34.12
C THR A 233 0.25 24.10 33.94
N ALA A 234 1.47 24.52 34.27
CA ALA A 234 1.85 25.92 34.11
C ALA A 234 1.86 26.31 32.62
N PRO A 235 1.39 27.52 32.27
CA PRO A 235 1.51 28.05 30.92
C PRO A 235 2.95 27.92 30.38
N GLY A 236 3.08 27.42 29.15
CA GLY A 236 4.35 27.26 28.46
C GLY A 236 5.13 25.99 28.81
N SER A 237 4.63 25.14 29.72
CA SER A 237 5.31 23.88 30.04
C SER A 237 5.22 22.85 28.90
N TYR A 238 4.10 22.79 28.18
CA TYR A 238 3.95 21.88 27.05
C TYR A 238 4.74 22.35 25.81
N ASN A 239 5.47 21.43 25.19
CA ASN A 239 6.26 21.72 23.99
C ASN A 239 5.46 21.50 22.68
N ASP A 240 6.10 21.75 21.53
CA ASP A 240 5.50 21.56 20.21
C ASP A 240 5.02 20.13 19.93
N VAL A 241 5.64 19.11 20.53
CA VAL A 241 5.20 17.72 20.37
C VAL A 241 3.87 17.49 21.06
N ALA A 242 3.73 17.96 22.31
CA ALA A 242 2.48 17.85 23.04
C ALA A 242 1.33 18.52 22.28
N TYR A 243 1.60 19.71 21.76
CA TYR A 243 0.66 20.47 20.96
C TYR A 243 0.34 19.83 19.59
N ALA A 244 1.30 19.16 18.96
CA ALA A 244 1.02 18.40 17.73
C ALA A 244 0.07 17.21 17.97
N LEU A 245 0.16 16.55 19.13
CA LEU A 245 -0.77 15.48 19.52
C LEU A 245 -2.17 16.05 19.82
N PHE A 246 -2.25 17.20 20.49
CA PHE A 246 -3.51 17.91 20.72
C PHE A 246 -4.19 18.29 19.40
N ASP A 247 -3.46 18.91 18.47
CA ASP A 247 -3.99 19.30 17.16
C ASP A 247 -4.48 18.09 16.35
N ALA A 248 -3.73 16.98 16.41
CA ALA A 248 -4.13 15.74 15.77
C ALA A 248 -5.43 15.19 16.34
N ALA A 249 -5.65 15.31 17.66
CA ALA A 249 -6.90 14.92 18.29
C ALA A 249 -8.08 15.79 17.88
N VAL A 250 -7.92 17.11 17.86
CA VAL A 250 -8.96 18.05 17.40
C VAL A 250 -9.30 17.78 15.94
N LYS A 251 -8.28 17.68 15.08
CA LYS A 251 -8.47 17.38 13.65
C LYS A 251 -9.17 16.05 13.44
N TRP A 252 -8.71 14.99 14.10
CA TRP A 252 -9.30 13.66 13.95
C TRP A 252 -10.74 13.63 14.51
N ALA A 253 -11.04 14.31 15.61
CA ALA A 253 -12.41 14.38 16.10
C ALA A 253 -13.35 15.11 15.12
N LEU A 254 -12.87 16.18 14.46
CA LEU A 254 -13.63 17.01 13.53
C LEU A 254 -13.73 16.46 12.10
N GLU A 255 -12.86 15.52 11.72
CA GLU A 255 -12.99 14.80 10.46
C GLU A 255 -14.37 14.13 10.41
N SER A 256 -15.11 14.36 9.32
CA SER A 256 -16.52 14.02 9.21
C SER A 256 -16.81 12.56 9.55
N ALA A 257 -17.34 12.33 10.75
CA ALA A 257 -17.99 11.08 11.13
C ALA A 257 -19.24 10.86 10.25
N PRO A 258 -19.58 9.60 9.90
CA PRO A 258 -20.79 9.31 9.14
C PRO A 258 -22.04 9.88 9.82
N LYS A 259 -22.82 10.68 9.09
CA LYS A 259 -24.07 11.32 9.55
C LYS A 259 -25.31 10.43 9.39
N GLY A 260 -25.14 9.15 9.06
CA GLY A 260 -26.18 8.14 8.78
C GLY A 260 -25.54 6.79 8.47
N LEU A 261 -26.30 5.83 7.94
CA LEU A 261 -25.72 4.60 7.39
C LEU A 261 -24.98 4.94 6.09
N SER A 262 -23.85 4.28 5.81
CA SER A 262 -23.21 4.43 4.50
C SER A 262 -24.09 3.80 3.40
N PRO A 263 -24.17 4.41 2.20
CA PRO A 263 -24.87 3.79 1.09
C PRO A 263 -24.17 2.49 0.66
N THR A 264 -24.93 1.57 0.07
CA THR A 264 -24.40 0.39 -0.61
C THR A 264 -24.15 0.69 -2.09
N ALA A 265 -23.13 0.07 -2.68
CA ALA A 265 -22.83 0.17 -4.11
C ALA A 265 -22.41 -1.19 -4.67
N SER A 266 -22.74 -1.47 -5.94
CA SER A 266 -22.29 -2.67 -6.66
C SER A 266 -22.16 -2.39 -8.14
N ILE A 267 -21.04 -2.80 -8.74
CA ILE A 267 -20.85 -2.79 -10.20
C ILE A 267 -21.57 -4.01 -10.77
N THR A 268 -22.53 -3.78 -11.67
CA THR A 268 -23.33 -4.83 -12.30
C THR A 268 -22.81 -5.21 -13.69
N ALA A 269 -22.08 -4.31 -14.35
CA ALA A 269 -21.30 -4.60 -15.55
C ALA A 269 -20.07 -3.68 -15.60
N PRO A 270 -18.91 -4.14 -16.08
CA PRO A 270 -18.61 -5.51 -16.51
C PRO A 270 -18.59 -6.52 -15.34
N THR A 271 -18.63 -7.82 -15.65
CA THR A 271 -18.44 -8.87 -14.64
C THR A 271 -16.95 -9.12 -14.41
N ALA A 272 -16.60 -9.66 -13.23
CA ALA A 272 -15.21 -10.02 -12.94
C ALA A 272 -14.66 -11.02 -13.98
N GLY A 273 -13.44 -10.78 -14.44
CA GLY A 273 -12.77 -11.54 -15.50
C GLY A 273 -13.15 -11.15 -16.92
N ALA A 274 -14.02 -10.15 -17.13
CA ALA A 274 -14.36 -9.67 -18.47
C ALA A 274 -13.11 -9.21 -19.23
N THR A 275 -13.08 -9.51 -20.53
CA THR A 275 -11.99 -9.14 -21.44
C THR A 275 -12.48 -8.18 -22.51
N PHE A 276 -11.66 -7.18 -22.83
CA PHE A 276 -11.96 -6.18 -23.87
C PHE A 276 -10.76 -6.01 -24.80
N ALA A 277 -10.99 -5.53 -26.02
CA ALA A 277 -9.90 -5.13 -26.91
C ALA A 277 -9.21 -3.85 -26.40
N ALA A 278 -7.92 -3.69 -26.66
CA ALA A 278 -7.24 -2.43 -26.38
C ALA A 278 -7.84 -1.28 -27.20
N GLY A 279 -8.02 -0.12 -26.57
CA GLY A 279 -8.70 1.04 -27.15
C GLY A 279 -10.23 0.96 -27.10
N ALA A 280 -10.81 -0.08 -26.50
CA ALA A 280 -12.26 -0.21 -26.40
C ALA A 280 -12.90 0.92 -25.57
N ALA A 281 -14.17 1.19 -25.86
CA ALA A 281 -15.05 1.93 -24.97
C ALA A 281 -15.81 0.92 -24.09
N ILE A 282 -15.60 1.00 -22.77
CA ILE A 282 -16.15 0.06 -21.80
C ILE A 282 -17.28 0.75 -21.05
N THR A 283 -18.51 0.26 -21.20
CA THR A 283 -19.64 0.69 -20.38
C THR A 283 -19.54 0.05 -18.99
N ILE A 284 -19.61 0.87 -17.95
CA ILE A 284 -19.61 0.42 -16.55
C ILE A 284 -20.94 0.85 -15.93
N ASN A 285 -21.69 -0.14 -15.45
CA ASN A 285 -22.99 0.05 -14.81
C ASN A 285 -22.87 -0.27 -13.32
N ALA A 286 -23.55 0.52 -12.49
CA ALA A 286 -23.63 0.27 -11.06
C ALA A 286 -25.05 0.47 -10.51
N THR A 287 -25.33 -0.21 -9.42
CA THR A 287 -26.47 0.06 -8.55
C THR A 287 -25.95 0.62 -7.23
N ALA A 288 -26.66 1.60 -6.67
CA ALA A 288 -26.40 2.08 -5.34
C ALA A 288 -27.73 2.37 -4.62
N ALA A 289 -27.75 2.11 -3.32
CA ALA A 289 -28.92 2.31 -2.48
C ALA A 289 -28.50 2.77 -1.09
N ASP A 290 -29.29 3.66 -0.51
CA ASP A 290 -29.13 4.15 0.85
C ASP A 290 -30.38 3.77 1.65
N ALA A 291 -30.18 3.27 2.87
CA ALA A 291 -31.25 2.71 3.70
C ALA A 291 -31.95 3.78 4.56
N ASP A 292 -31.24 4.84 4.95
CA ASP A 292 -31.78 5.95 5.74
C ASP A 292 -31.75 7.31 5.01
N GLY A 293 -31.36 7.31 3.73
CA GLY A 293 -31.29 8.51 2.91
C GLY A 293 -31.42 8.26 1.40
N THR A 294 -30.76 9.11 0.62
CA THR A 294 -30.72 9.04 -0.85
C THR A 294 -29.30 9.16 -1.34
N VAL A 295 -28.92 8.32 -2.32
CA VAL A 295 -27.65 8.46 -3.03
C VAL A 295 -27.68 9.70 -3.91
N THR A 296 -26.72 10.61 -3.72
CA THR A 296 -26.57 11.84 -4.51
C THR A 296 -25.62 11.68 -5.68
N LYS A 297 -24.69 10.72 -5.60
CA LYS A 297 -23.68 10.47 -6.64
C LYS A 297 -23.10 9.07 -6.55
N VAL A 298 -22.73 8.49 -7.71
CA VAL A 298 -21.83 7.33 -7.81
C VAL A 298 -20.61 7.70 -8.64
N GLU A 299 -19.43 7.56 -8.06
CA GLU A 299 -18.14 7.74 -8.73
C GLU A 299 -17.55 6.38 -9.12
N PHE A 300 -16.93 6.28 -10.29
CA PHE A 300 -16.31 5.06 -10.81
C PHE A 300 -14.80 5.23 -10.89
N PHE A 301 -14.06 4.19 -10.51
CA PHE A 301 -12.60 4.20 -10.44
C PHE A 301 -11.99 2.99 -11.15
N ALA A 302 -10.78 3.18 -11.70
CA ALA A 302 -9.87 2.12 -12.10
C ALA A 302 -8.60 2.21 -11.24
N GLY A 303 -8.47 1.31 -10.26
CA GLY A 303 -7.51 1.46 -9.16
C GLY A 303 -7.84 2.71 -8.34
N THR A 304 -6.85 3.60 -8.18
CA THR A 304 -7.03 4.90 -7.49
C THR A 304 -7.52 6.02 -8.41
N ASN A 305 -7.53 5.80 -9.73
CA ASN A 305 -7.89 6.84 -10.70
C ASN A 305 -9.40 6.88 -10.90
N LYS A 306 -10.02 8.05 -10.68
CA LYS A 306 -11.41 8.28 -11.03
C LYS A 306 -11.57 8.35 -12.55
N ILE A 307 -12.44 7.51 -13.10
CA ILE A 307 -12.70 7.40 -14.55
C ILE A 307 -14.03 8.02 -14.96
N GLY A 308 -14.92 8.30 -14.02
CA GLY A 308 -16.17 9.01 -14.24
C GLY A 308 -17.03 9.10 -13.00
N GLU A 309 -18.17 9.76 -13.12
CA GLU A 309 -19.23 9.80 -12.11
C GLU A 309 -20.59 9.92 -12.80
N ASP A 310 -21.64 9.49 -12.10
CA ASP A 310 -23.02 9.68 -12.49
C ASP A 310 -23.84 10.06 -11.26
N THR A 311 -24.73 11.03 -11.41
CA THR A 311 -25.60 11.53 -10.34
C THR A 311 -27.05 11.08 -10.51
N THR A 312 -27.36 10.29 -11.55
CA THR A 312 -28.73 9.87 -11.86
C THR A 312 -28.81 8.34 -11.96
N SER A 313 -29.70 7.72 -11.17
CA SER A 313 -29.96 6.28 -11.29
C SER A 313 -30.82 5.97 -12.52
N PRO A 314 -30.54 4.90 -13.30
CA PRO A 314 -29.48 3.92 -13.11
C PRO A 314 -28.08 4.46 -13.47
N TYR A 315 -27.11 4.25 -12.58
CA TYR A 315 -25.77 4.84 -12.70
C TYR A 315 -24.93 4.15 -13.77
N SER A 316 -24.43 4.91 -14.74
CA SER A 316 -23.62 4.38 -15.84
C SER A 316 -22.59 5.38 -16.36
N ILE A 317 -21.41 4.89 -16.74
CA ILE A 317 -20.41 5.65 -17.49
C ILE A 317 -19.88 4.86 -18.69
N ILE A 318 -19.32 5.57 -19.67
CA ILE A 318 -18.52 4.99 -20.74
C ILE A 318 -17.07 5.40 -20.55
N TRP A 319 -16.21 4.42 -20.24
CA TRP A 319 -14.77 4.61 -20.16
C TRP A 319 -14.12 4.37 -21.54
N ASN A 320 -13.72 5.44 -22.21
CA ASN A 320 -13.27 5.41 -23.60
C ASN A 320 -11.77 5.17 -23.77
N ASN A 321 -11.38 4.59 -24.91
CA ASN A 321 -9.99 4.42 -25.34
C ASN A 321 -9.11 3.71 -24.30
N VAL A 322 -9.64 2.67 -23.67
CA VAL A 322 -8.96 2.01 -22.54
C VAL A 322 -7.71 1.28 -23.02
N ALA A 323 -6.56 1.65 -22.46
CA ALA A 323 -5.27 1.05 -22.80
C ALA A 323 -5.23 -0.45 -22.42
N SER A 324 -4.28 -1.18 -23.00
CA SER A 324 -4.08 -2.56 -22.56
C SER A 324 -3.57 -2.59 -21.12
N GLY A 325 -4.21 -3.39 -20.28
CA GLY A 325 -3.97 -3.36 -18.84
C GLY A 325 -4.82 -4.38 -18.08
N ARG A 326 -4.44 -4.63 -16.83
CA ARG A 326 -5.31 -5.24 -15.82
C ARG A 326 -5.86 -4.12 -14.97
N TYR A 327 -7.18 -4.08 -14.76
CA TYR A 327 -7.83 -3.00 -14.02
C TYR A 327 -8.70 -3.56 -12.90
N LEU A 328 -8.66 -2.86 -11.76
CA LEU A 328 -9.56 -3.06 -10.63
C LEU A 328 -10.61 -1.96 -10.67
N LEU A 329 -11.84 -2.31 -11.02
CA LEU A 329 -12.94 -1.35 -11.03
C LEU A 329 -13.64 -1.30 -9.68
N THR A 330 -13.89 -0.09 -9.18
CA THR A 330 -14.74 0.13 -8.00
C THR A 330 -15.72 1.27 -8.26
N ALA A 331 -16.89 1.19 -7.62
CA ALA A 331 -17.86 2.27 -7.56
C ALA A 331 -17.94 2.79 -6.12
N LYS A 332 -17.99 4.11 -5.92
CA LYS A 332 -18.24 4.76 -4.62
C LYS A 332 -19.53 5.55 -4.69
N ALA A 333 -20.50 5.18 -3.88
CA ALA A 333 -21.73 5.95 -3.71
C ALA A 333 -21.56 6.96 -2.58
N THR A 334 -22.07 8.17 -2.79
CA THR A 334 -22.18 9.23 -1.77
C THR A 334 -23.65 9.52 -1.52
N ASP A 335 -24.06 9.60 -0.26
CA ASP A 335 -25.45 9.92 0.11
C ASP A 335 -25.71 11.43 0.29
N ASN A 336 -26.93 11.79 0.71
CA ASN A 336 -27.36 13.16 0.95
C ASN A 336 -26.83 13.78 2.25
N THR A 337 -26.12 13.00 3.06
CA THR A 337 -25.50 13.42 4.32
C THR A 337 -23.96 13.42 4.25
N GLY A 338 -23.41 12.95 3.12
CA GLY A 338 -21.98 12.89 2.82
C GLY A 338 -21.31 11.56 3.17
N ASN A 339 -22.05 10.52 3.58
CA ASN A 339 -21.44 9.22 3.83
C ASN A 339 -21.09 8.55 2.51
N ILE A 340 -20.07 7.71 2.55
CA ILE A 340 -19.54 7.01 1.38
C ILE A 340 -19.61 5.51 1.64
N GLY A 341 -20.05 4.77 0.64
CA GLY A 341 -19.87 3.32 0.58
C GLY A 341 -19.35 2.88 -0.78
N ALA A 342 -18.52 1.84 -0.78
CA ALA A 342 -17.84 1.34 -1.95
C ALA A 342 -18.34 -0.05 -2.35
N SER A 343 -18.28 -0.36 -3.65
CA SER A 343 -18.51 -1.71 -4.15
C SER A 343 -17.33 -2.63 -3.84
N ALA A 344 -17.55 -3.94 -3.96
CA ALA A 344 -16.46 -4.88 -4.16
C ALA A 344 -15.69 -4.54 -5.45
N GLU A 345 -14.42 -4.98 -5.52
CA GLU A 345 -13.59 -4.80 -6.70
C GLU A 345 -14.02 -5.75 -7.84
N VAL A 346 -14.09 -5.21 -9.06
CA VAL A 346 -14.30 -5.98 -10.28
C VAL A 346 -13.02 -5.96 -11.11
N LYS A 347 -12.32 -7.11 -11.17
CA LYS A 347 -11.14 -7.30 -12.01
C LYS A 347 -11.54 -7.45 -13.48
N ILE A 348 -10.95 -6.65 -14.38
CA ILE A 348 -11.08 -6.81 -15.84
C ILE A 348 -9.72 -6.81 -16.53
N VAL A 349 -9.69 -7.32 -17.76
CA VAL A 349 -8.50 -7.34 -18.61
C VAL A 349 -8.80 -6.64 -19.93
N VAL A 350 -7.91 -5.75 -20.34
CA VAL A 350 -8.02 -5.04 -21.62
C VAL A 350 -6.78 -5.35 -22.46
N GLY A 351 -7.01 -5.80 -23.69
CA GLY A 351 -5.98 -6.28 -24.60
C GLY A 351 -5.17 -7.44 -24.03
N THR A 352 -3.88 -7.45 -24.35
CA THR A 352 -2.88 -8.39 -23.84
C THR A 352 -1.94 -7.62 -22.92
N PRO A 353 -2.30 -7.39 -21.64
CA PRO A 353 -1.46 -6.64 -20.74
C PRO A 353 -0.10 -7.32 -20.59
N PRO A 354 0.99 -6.54 -20.42
CA PRO A 354 2.30 -7.11 -20.17
C PRO A 354 2.28 -8.08 -18.99
N LEU A 355 3.08 -9.13 -19.08
CA LEU A 355 3.27 -10.06 -17.97
C LEU A 355 4.37 -9.48 -17.08
N GLU A 356 4.00 -9.20 -15.84
CA GLU A 356 4.90 -8.62 -14.86
C GLU A 356 5.58 -9.71 -14.05
N VAL A 357 6.89 -9.57 -13.87
CA VAL A 357 7.74 -10.46 -13.10
C VAL A 357 8.29 -9.67 -11.92
N ALA A 358 8.08 -10.17 -10.71
CA ALA A 358 8.79 -9.68 -9.54
C ALA A 358 10.15 -10.39 -9.48
N PHE A 359 11.23 -9.61 -9.37
CA PHE A 359 12.56 -10.15 -9.19
C PHE A 359 13.11 -9.73 -7.83
N VAL A 360 13.07 -10.66 -6.88
CA VAL A 360 13.50 -10.44 -5.50
C VAL A 360 15.03 -10.59 -5.43
N ILE A 361 15.69 -9.55 -4.97
CA ILE A 361 17.14 -9.39 -4.89
C ILE A 361 17.55 -8.83 -3.53
N GLY A 362 18.81 -8.98 -3.15
CA GLY A 362 19.27 -8.63 -1.80
C GLY A 362 19.44 -7.13 -1.53
N ALA A 363 19.52 -6.32 -2.59
CA ALA A 363 19.60 -4.87 -2.47
C ALA A 363 19.27 -4.18 -3.80
N LEU A 364 18.70 -2.98 -3.74
CA LEU A 364 18.63 -2.06 -4.88
C LEU A 364 19.80 -1.06 -4.89
N PRO A 365 20.34 -0.68 -6.08
CA PRO A 365 19.96 -1.14 -7.42
C PRO A 365 20.53 -2.54 -7.76
N PRO A 366 19.99 -3.24 -8.78
CA PRO A 366 20.47 -4.56 -9.17
C PRO A 366 21.94 -4.56 -9.58
N ASN A 367 22.65 -5.64 -9.25
CA ASN A 367 24.03 -5.85 -9.67
C ASN A 367 24.14 -6.18 -11.18
N ALA A 368 25.35 -6.32 -11.71
CA ALA A 368 25.57 -6.53 -13.14
C ALA A 368 24.92 -7.80 -13.70
N SER A 369 24.88 -8.88 -12.90
CA SER A 369 24.31 -10.16 -13.29
C SER A 369 22.78 -10.11 -13.29
N GLU A 370 22.21 -9.52 -12.25
CA GLU A 370 20.78 -9.25 -12.13
C GLU A 370 20.28 -8.31 -13.24
N ALA A 371 21.04 -7.28 -13.57
CA ALA A 371 20.75 -6.37 -14.68
C ALA A 371 20.77 -7.11 -16.03
N ALA A 372 21.70 -8.04 -16.25
CA ALA A 372 21.73 -8.86 -17.45
C ALA A 372 20.49 -9.78 -17.56
N LEU A 373 20.03 -10.32 -16.43
CA LEU A 373 18.80 -11.10 -16.35
C LEU A 373 17.58 -10.25 -16.71
N ILE A 374 17.44 -9.08 -16.09
CA ILE A 374 16.36 -8.13 -16.39
C ILE A 374 16.34 -7.81 -17.90
N GLN A 375 17.49 -7.47 -18.48
CA GLN A 375 17.59 -7.17 -19.91
C GLN A 375 17.20 -8.36 -20.79
N ARG A 376 17.53 -9.59 -20.40
CA ARG A 376 17.13 -10.79 -21.14
C ARG A 376 15.61 -10.96 -21.14
N LEU A 377 14.99 -10.87 -19.98
CA LEU A 377 13.54 -11.07 -19.84
C LEU A 377 12.74 -9.96 -20.51
N VAL A 378 13.19 -8.70 -20.43
CA VAL A 378 12.57 -7.58 -21.15
C VAL A 378 12.56 -7.80 -22.66
N LYS A 379 13.60 -8.42 -23.23
CA LYS A 379 13.63 -8.79 -24.67
C LYS A 379 12.57 -9.84 -25.05
N THR A 380 11.94 -10.50 -24.08
CA THR A 380 10.86 -11.49 -24.30
C THR A 380 9.44 -10.90 -24.10
N GLY A 381 9.35 -9.57 -23.92
CA GLY A 381 8.08 -8.86 -23.67
C GLY A 381 7.63 -8.87 -22.21
N LEU A 382 8.49 -9.29 -21.29
CA LEU A 382 8.20 -9.25 -19.85
C LEU A 382 8.54 -7.89 -19.26
N VAL A 383 7.71 -7.41 -18.34
CA VAL A 383 8.06 -6.28 -17.47
C VAL A 383 8.65 -6.86 -16.21
N VAL A 384 9.91 -6.54 -15.90
CA VAL A 384 10.60 -7.06 -14.72
C VAL A 384 10.83 -5.94 -13.73
N THR A 385 10.33 -6.11 -12.52
CA THR A 385 10.49 -5.17 -11.43
C THR A 385 11.41 -5.77 -10.37
N PRO A 386 12.63 -5.24 -10.18
CA PRO A 386 13.47 -5.67 -9.08
C PRO A 386 12.89 -5.16 -7.76
N ILE A 387 12.89 -6.01 -6.74
CA ILE A 387 12.37 -5.71 -5.40
C ILE A 387 13.44 -6.11 -4.39
N ASP A 388 13.79 -5.17 -3.53
CA ASP A 388 14.66 -5.38 -2.37
C ASP A 388 13.95 -6.33 -1.39
N ASP A 389 14.62 -7.41 -1.00
CA ASP A 389 14.01 -8.50 -0.23
C ASP A 389 13.60 -8.09 1.20
N ASP A 390 14.34 -7.16 1.81
CA ASP A 390 14.02 -6.55 3.10
C ASP A 390 12.75 -5.68 3.02
N ALA A 391 12.57 -4.97 1.90
CA ALA A 391 11.42 -4.10 1.68
C ALA A 391 10.18 -4.86 1.17
N ALA A 392 10.36 -6.04 0.57
CA ALA A 392 9.29 -6.75 -0.11
C ALA A 392 8.22 -7.27 0.86
N VAL A 393 6.96 -7.18 0.48
CA VAL A 393 5.83 -7.76 1.21
C VAL A 393 5.00 -8.69 0.32
N PRO A 394 4.28 -9.68 0.87
CA PRO A 394 3.49 -10.61 0.06
C PRO A 394 2.48 -9.95 -0.89
N SER A 395 2.00 -8.73 -0.58
CA SER A 395 1.11 -8.00 -1.48
C SER A 395 1.77 -7.52 -2.77
N ASP A 396 3.10 -7.33 -2.81
CA ASP A 396 3.83 -6.83 -3.98
C ASP A 396 3.80 -7.78 -5.17
N ILE A 397 3.44 -9.04 -4.91
CA ILE A 397 3.56 -10.15 -5.85
C ILE A 397 2.22 -10.77 -6.26
N ASN A 398 1.09 -10.37 -5.66
CA ASN A 398 -0.21 -11.04 -5.82
C ASN A 398 -0.78 -11.05 -7.25
N ASP A 399 -0.45 -10.04 -8.08
CA ASP A 399 -0.88 -9.95 -9.47
C ASP A 399 0.26 -10.19 -10.48
N ARG A 400 1.42 -10.70 -10.01
CA ARG A 400 2.56 -11.01 -10.88
C ARG A 400 2.34 -12.33 -11.61
N ALA A 401 2.92 -12.43 -12.79
CA ALA A 401 2.91 -13.64 -13.59
C ALA A 401 4.00 -14.63 -13.16
N LEU A 402 5.06 -14.15 -12.49
CA LEU A 402 6.20 -14.94 -12.02
C LEU A 402 6.93 -14.19 -10.90
N ILE A 403 7.49 -14.96 -9.96
CA ILE A 403 8.47 -14.49 -8.98
C ILE A 403 9.80 -15.17 -9.28
N LEU A 404 10.86 -14.38 -9.38
CA LEU A 404 12.24 -14.83 -9.44
C LEU A 404 12.91 -14.47 -8.11
N VAL A 405 13.65 -15.40 -7.53
CA VAL A 405 14.39 -15.18 -6.27
C VAL A 405 15.86 -15.41 -6.50
N ALA A 406 16.64 -14.33 -6.38
CA ALA A 406 18.08 -14.38 -6.45
C ALA A 406 18.73 -14.88 -5.16
N SER A 407 19.87 -15.54 -5.29
CA SER A 407 20.71 -15.96 -4.16
C SER A 407 21.41 -14.81 -3.42
N THR A 408 21.22 -13.58 -3.88
CA THR A 408 21.63 -12.39 -3.12
C THR A 408 20.65 -12.09 -1.99
N SER A 409 19.44 -12.64 -2.05
CA SER A 409 18.37 -12.38 -1.09
C SER A 409 18.61 -13.19 0.19
N GLY A 410 18.30 -12.63 1.35
CA GLY A 410 18.33 -13.35 2.61
C GLY A 410 17.21 -14.40 2.65
N SER A 411 17.55 -15.67 2.86
CA SER A 411 16.57 -16.78 2.86
C SER A 411 15.41 -16.57 3.83
N GLY A 412 15.66 -15.99 5.00
CA GLY A 412 14.62 -15.62 5.98
C GLY A 412 13.57 -14.64 5.45
N ASN A 413 13.93 -13.79 4.49
CA ASN A 413 13.03 -12.85 3.84
C ASN A 413 12.18 -13.50 2.74
N ILE A 414 12.51 -14.72 2.30
CA ILE A 414 11.85 -15.38 1.15
C ILE A 414 10.69 -16.28 1.58
N THR A 415 10.75 -16.87 2.77
CA THR A 415 9.74 -17.82 3.30
C THR A 415 8.30 -17.27 3.26
N LYS A 416 8.13 -15.94 3.30
CA LYS A 416 6.84 -15.25 3.17
C LYS A 416 6.11 -15.51 1.84
N TYR A 417 6.80 -16.05 0.83
CA TYR A 417 6.24 -16.39 -0.47
C TYR A 417 5.81 -17.84 -0.64
N ARG A 418 5.99 -18.70 0.37
CA ARG A 418 5.68 -20.14 0.29
C ARG A 418 4.26 -20.40 -0.21
N ASP A 419 3.29 -19.71 0.37
CA ASP A 419 1.86 -19.98 0.21
C ASP A 419 1.20 -19.16 -0.93
N VAL A 420 1.99 -18.35 -1.66
CA VAL A 420 1.43 -17.46 -2.69
C VAL A 420 1.08 -18.22 -3.97
N PRO A 421 -0.09 -17.94 -4.59
CA PRO A 421 -0.60 -18.65 -5.76
C PRO A 421 0.03 -18.19 -7.09
N VAL A 422 1.30 -17.77 -7.05
CA VAL A 422 2.07 -17.25 -8.20
C VAL A 422 3.29 -18.14 -8.41
N PRO A 423 3.67 -18.52 -9.66
CA PRO A 423 4.84 -19.36 -9.89
C PRO A 423 6.14 -18.76 -9.33
N ILE A 424 7.06 -19.61 -8.85
CA ILE A 424 8.37 -19.19 -8.31
C ILE A 424 9.49 -19.94 -9.03
N ILE A 425 10.54 -19.22 -9.43
CA ILE A 425 11.86 -19.78 -9.76
C ILE A 425 12.83 -19.28 -8.69
N ASN A 426 13.49 -20.21 -8.00
CA ASN A 426 14.39 -19.93 -6.89
C ASN A 426 15.79 -20.49 -7.18
N TRP A 427 16.81 -19.71 -6.84
CA TRP A 427 18.19 -20.20 -6.72
C TRP A 427 18.89 -19.72 -5.44
N GLU A 428 18.14 -19.13 -4.51
CA GLU A 428 18.61 -19.00 -3.13
C GLU A 428 18.54 -20.37 -2.46
N TRP A 429 19.68 -21.03 -2.36
CA TRP A 429 19.77 -22.42 -1.92
C TRP A 429 19.27 -22.61 -0.49
N ALA A 430 19.49 -21.63 0.40
CA ALA A 430 19.06 -21.68 1.78
C ALA A 430 17.57 -21.35 1.97
N ALA A 431 16.84 -21.02 0.89
CA ALA A 431 15.40 -20.78 0.95
C ALA A 431 14.56 -21.98 0.49
N TYR A 432 15.18 -23.09 0.06
CA TYR A 432 14.43 -24.23 -0.46
C TYR A 432 13.52 -24.86 0.60
N ASP A 433 13.96 -25.00 1.85
CA ASP A 433 13.15 -25.49 2.97
C ASP A 433 12.03 -24.50 3.36
N GLY A 434 12.35 -23.21 3.45
CA GLY A 434 11.39 -22.15 3.76
C GLY A 434 10.28 -22.05 2.72
N LEU A 435 10.59 -22.30 1.45
CA LEU A 435 9.62 -22.41 0.36
C LEU A 435 8.93 -23.79 0.28
N GLY A 436 9.33 -24.74 1.12
CA GLY A 436 8.85 -26.12 1.12
C GLY A 436 9.28 -26.91 -0.11
N MET A 437 10.30 -26.48 -0.85
CA MET A 437 10.80 -27.17 -2.04
C MET A 437 11.76 -28.32 -1.72
N ALA A 438 12.25 -28.39 -0.47
CA ALA A 438 13.07 -29.46 0.09
C ALA A 438 12.78 -29.62 1.60
N GLU A 439 13.20 -30.72 2.22
CA GLU A 439 13.02 -30.94 3.67
C GLU A 439 14.14 -30.31 4.53
N ALA A 440 15.22 -29.86 3.89
CA ALA A 440 16.33 -29.15 4.49
C ALA A 440 16.83 -28.09 3.51
N ASP A 441 17.63 -27.15 4.01
CA ASP A 441 18.35 -26.18 3.20
C ASP A 441 19.02 -26.89 2.02
N GLY A 442 19.10 -26.20 0.89
CA GLY A 442 19.94 -26.66 -0.21
C GLY A 442 21.41 -26.55 0.15
N GLY A 443 22.22 -26.42 -0.88
CA GLY A 443 23.58 -26.00 -0.72
C GLY A 443 24.16 -25.67 -2.06
N THR A 444 25.48 -25.69 -2.12
CA THR A 444 26.18 -25.26 -3.32
C THR A 444 27.13 -26.34 -3.83
N ILE A 445 27.37 -26.33 -5.13
CA ILE A 445 28.35 -27.17 -5.83
C ILE A 445 29.63 -26.35 -6.03
N ASP A 446 30.77 -27.05 -6.07
CA ASP A 446 32.13 -26.48 -6.10
C ASP A 446 32.31 -25.36 -7.14
N ASN A 447 33.15 -24.39 -6.80
CA ASN A 447 33.47 -23.18 -7.57
C ASN A 447 34.27 -23.45 -8.86
N SER A 448 34.46 -24.72 -9.23
CA SER A 448 35.15 -25.15 -10.44
C SER A 448 34.21 -25.78 -11.47
N GLU A 449 32.96 -26.08 -11.10
CA GLU A 449 32.01 -26.75 -11.97
C GLU A 449 31.53 -25.83 -13.09
N THR A 450 31.37 -26.40 -14.28
CA THR A 450 30.86 -25.68 -15.47
C THR A 450 29.69 -26.41 -16.13
N GLN A 451 29.39 -27.61 -15.65
CA GLN A 451 28.47 -28.54 -16.27
C GLN A 451 27.35 -28.96 -15.31
N ILE A 452 26.24 -29.38 -15.90
CA ILE A 452 25.19 -30.14 -15.24
C ILE A 452 24.98 -31.44 -16.01
N ASP A 453 24.49 -32.48 -15.35
CA ASP A 453 24.07 -33.72 -16.02
C ASP A 453 22.55 -33.70 -16.23
N ILE A 454 22.09 -33.61 -17.49
CA ILE A 454 20.67 -33.72 -17.80
C ILE A 454 20.25 -35.17 -17.69
N VAL A 455 19.34 -35.48 -16.77
CA VAL A 455 18.87 -36.84 -16.48
C VAL A 455 17.50 -37.14 -17.10
N ASP A 456 16.67 -36.11 -17.31
CA ASP A 456 15.37 -36.19 -18.00
C ASP A 456 15.29 -35.17 -19.14
N ALA A 457 15.75 -35.56 -20.32
CA ALA A 457 15.69 -34.73 -21.52
C ALA A 457 14.28 -34.58 -22.12
N THR A 458 13.28 -35.32 -21.63
CA THR A 458 11.91 -35.27 -22.14
C THR A 458 11.10 -34.14 -21.49
N HIS A 459 11.53 -33.69 -20.31
CA HIS A 459 10.88 -32.61 -19.60
C HIS A 459 11.11 -31.26 -20.31
N PRO A 460 10.11 -30.37 -20.41
CA PRO A 460 10.28 -29.05 -21.04
C PRO A 460 11.42 -28.20 -20.45
N LEU A 461 11.70 -28.35 -19.15
CA LEU A 461 12.83 -27.66 -18.49
C LEU A 461 14.20 -28.03 -19.07
N ALA A 462 14.35 -29.20 -19.70
CA ALA A 462 15.59 -29.57 -20.38
C ALA A 462 15.84 -28.73 -21.64
N ALA A 463 14.90 -27.86 -22.04
CA ALA A 463 15.02 -26.97 -23.19
C ALA A 463 15.34 -27.70 -24.52
N GLY A 464 14.92 -28.96 -24.64
CA GLY A 464 15.23 -29.82 -25.80
C GLY A 464 16.70 -30.25 -25.88
N LEU A 465 17.51 -30.01 -24.85
CA LEU A 465 18.89 -30.47 -24.78
C LEU A 465 18.94 -31.99 -24.50
N PRO A 466 19.89 -32.73 -25.11
CA PRO A 466 19.95 -34.17 -24.93
C PRO A 466 20.43 -34.55 -23.53
N LYS A 467 20.06 -35.77 -23.10
CA LYS A 467 20.52 -36.39 -21.85
C LYS A 467 22.06 -36.43 -21.78
N GLY A 468 22.64 -36.29 -20.58
CA GLY A 468 24.08 -36.32 -20.32
C GLY A 468 24.66 -34.95 -19.96
N LEU A 469 25.98 -34.93 -19.75
CA LEU A 469 26.73 -33.72 -19.38
C LEU A 469 26.54 -32.57 -20.38
N ARG A 470 26.23 -31.39 -19.86
CA ARG A 470 26.10 -30.13 -20.60
C ARG A 470 26.90 -29.05 -19.91
N THR A 471 27.87 -28.50 -20.64
CA THR A 471 28.52 -27.25 -20.24
C THR A 471 27.51 -26.12 -20.34
N ILE A 472 27.32 -25.39 -19.24
CA ILE A 472 26.43 -24.24 -19.12
C ILE A 472 27.19 -22.95 -18.80
N PHE A 473 28.44 -23.08 -18.33
CA PHE A 473 29.39 -21.98 -18.16
C PHE A 473 30.64 -22.21 -19.02
N PRO A 474 31.15 -21.21 -19.75
CA PRO A 474 32.30 -21.37 -20.66
C PRO A 474 33.65 -21.49 -19.93
N ALA A 475 33.71 -21.13 -18.66
CA ALA A 475 34.84 -21.27 -17.76
C ALA A 475 34.31 -21.51 -16.34
N ALA A 476 35.16 -22.00 -15.43
CA ALA A 476 34.81 -22.24 -14.02
C ALA A 476 34.00 -21.06 -13.47
N ALA A 477 32.73 -21.32 -13.19
CA ALA A 477 31.82 -20.33 -12.63
C ALA A 477 31.89 -20.40 -11.11
N ALA A 478 31.70 -19.24 -10.48
CA ALA A 478 31.44 -19.21 -9.05
C ALA A 478 30.22 -20.09 -8.72
N GLN A 479 30.22 -20.66 -7.51
CA GLN A 479 29.11 -21.27 -6.77
C GLN A 479 27.76 -21.46 -7.49
N MET A 480 27.31 -22.73 -7.64
CA MET A 480 26.01 -23.09 -8.21
C MET A 480 25.07 -23.66 -7.14
N ALA A 481 23.78 -23.30 -7.15
CA ALA A 481 22.80 -23.85 -6.21
C ALA A 481 22.39 -25.29 -6.56
N ALA A 482 22.24 -26.10 -5.52
CA ALA A 482 21.68 -27.45 -5.60
C ALA A 482 20.77 -27.71 -4.39
N GLY A 483 19.79 -28.58 -4.57
CA GLY A 483 18.85 -28.96 -3.51
C GLY A 483 18.57 -30.46 -3.50
N GLU A 484 17.87 -30.89 -2.46
CA GLU A 484 17.37 -32.26 -2.28
C GLU A 484 15.83 -32.20 -2.21
N PRO A 485 15.17 -32.02 -3.36
CA PRO A 485 13.73 -31.84 -3.37
C PRO A 485 13.01 -33.13 -2.98
N VAL A 486 11.81 -32.98 -2.42
CA VAL A 486 10.97 -34.13 -2.07
C VAL A 486 10.59 -34.98 -3.30
N PRO A 487 10.17 -36.26 -3.12
CA PRO A 487 9.94 -37.19 -4.23
C PRO A 487 8.90 -36.79 -5.27
N SER A 488 8.00 -35.85 -4.98
CA SER A 488 7.00 -35.32 -5.92
C SER A 488 7.61 -34.40 -6.99
N ALA A 489 8.84 -33.91 -6.77
CA ALA A 489 9.54 -33.06 -7.73
C ALA A 489 9.90 -33.83 -9.02
N LYS A 490 9.90 -33.12 -10.14
CA LYS A 490 10.49 -33.59 -11.40
C LYS A 490 11.93 -33.11 -11.48
N ILE A 491 12.87 -34.02 -11.24
CA ILE A 491 14.31 -33.75 -11.36
C ILE A 491 14.71 -33.90 -12.82
N VAL A 492 15.29 -32.83 -13.38
CA VAL A 492 15.61 -32.72 -14.80
C VAL A 492 17.11 -32.71 -15.04
N ALA A 493 17.87 -32.07 -14.13
CA ALA A 493 19.32 -32.13 -14.13
C ALA A 493 19.89 -32.22 -12.70
N VAL A 494 21.03 -32.88 -12.59
CA VAL A 494 21.78 -33.06 -11.34
C VAL A 494 23.21 -32.52 -11.50
N ALA A 495 23.94 -32.45 -10.39
CA ALA A 495 25.34 -32.05 -10.38
C ALA A 495 26.23 -33.01 -11.17
N ALA A 496 27.17 -32.46 -11.94
CA ALA A 496 28.10 -33.22 -12.77
C ALA A 496 29.23 -33.89 -11.96
N ASP A 497 29.38 -33.51 -10.68
CA ASP A 497 30.32 -34.09 -9.72
C ASP A 497 29.95 -35.52 -9.27
N GLY A 498 28.81 -36.05 -9.72
CA GLY A 498 28.32 -37.38 -9.36
C GLY A 498 27.61 -37.47 -8.01
N SER A 499 27.43 -36.35 -7.30
CA SER A 499 26.71 -36.30 -6.02
C SER A 499 25.21 -36.61 -6.16
N GLY A 500 24.65 -36.47 -7.36
CA GLY A 500 23.23 -36.68 -7.63
C GLY A 500 22.31 -35.57 -7.10
N ARG A 501 22.88 -34.50 -6.52
CA ARG A 501 22.11 -33.35 -6.01
C ARG A 501 21.38 -32.64 -7.15
N ALA A 502 20.11 -32.30 -6.95
CA ALA A 502 19.29 -31.72 -8.01
C ALA A 502 19.68 -30.25 -8.24
N MET A 503 19.94 -29.91 -9.49
CA MET A 503 20.30 -28.54 -9.90
C MET A 503 19.25 -27.91 -10.82
N LEU A 504 18.37 -28.72 -11.40
CA LEU A 504 17.19 -28.27 -12.12
C LEU A 504 16.04 -29.20 -11.80
N PHE A 505 15.03 -28.68 -11.13
CA PHE A 505 13.85 -29.45 -10.75
C PHE A 505 12.61 -28.58 -10.70
N GLY A 506 11.44 -29.19 -10.87
CA GLY A 506 10.17 -28.48 -10.89
C GLY A 506 9.04 -29.22 -10.17
N PHE A 507 8.11 -28.46 -9.62
CA PHE A 507 6.85 -28.94 -9.05
C PHE A 507 5.69 -28.43 -9.89
N GLU A 508 4.78 -29.33 -10.26
CA GLU A 508 3.49 -28.92 -10.83
C GLU A 508 2.58 -28.32 -9.77
N LYS A 509 1.62 -27.49 -10.19
CA LYS A 509 0.58 -26.99 -9.27
C LYS A 509 -0.14 -28.17 -8.60
N GLY A 510 -0.26 -28.12 -7.28
CA GLY A 510 -0.89 -29.15 -6.46
C GLY A 510 0.02 -30.34 -6.10
N ALA A 511 1.25 -30.39 -6.60
CA ALA A 511 2.24 -31.37 -6.15
C ALA A 511 2.57 -31.13 -4.67
N LEU A 512 2.83 -32.21 -3.94
CA LEU A 512 3.34 -32.12 -2.56
C LEU A 512 4.67 -31.35 -2.56
N LEU A 513 4.86 -30.45 -1.61
CA LEU A 513 6.06 -29.64 -1.46
C LEU A 513 6.92 -30.18 -0.31
N SER A 514 6.34 -30.32 0.88
CA SER A 514 7.04 -30.89 2.04
C SER A 514 6.03 -31.52 2.98
N GLU A 515 6.44 -32.57 3.69
CA GLU A 515 5.69 -33.11 4.82
C GLU A 515 6.27 -32.68 6.17
N ALA A 516 7.57 -32.33 6.23
CA ALA A 516 8.23 -31.96 7.48
C ALA A 516 8.10 -30.47 7.83
N VAL A 517 8.05 -29.58 6.83
CA VAL A 517 7.94 -28.12 7.03
C VAL A 517 6.51 -27.75 7.40
N VAL A 518 5.54 -28.18 6.59
CA VAL A 518 4.11 -28.08 6.87
C VAL A 518 3.44 -29.36 6.35
N PRO A 519 2.86 -30.22 7.22
CA PRO A 519 2.24 -31.46 6.80
C PRO A 519 1.19 -31.26 5.69
N GLY A 520 1.32 -31.99 4.59
CA GLY A 520 0.43 -31.90 3.43
C GLY A 520 0.55 -30.63 2.60
N LEU A 521 1.63 -29.84 2.73
CA LEU A 521 1.84 -28.63 1.93
C LEU A 521 1.88 -28.96 0.43
N LYS A 522 1.06 -28.27 -0.36
CA LYS A 522 1.01 -28.45 -1.81
C LYS A 522 1.38 -27.16 -2.52
N ALA A 523 2.06 -27.29 -3.66
CA ALA A 523 2.46 -26.18 -4.51
C ALA A 523 1.24 -25.37 -4.99
N PRO A 524 1.06 -24.11 -4.54
CA PRO A 524 -0.08 -23.28 -4.97
C PRO A 524 -0.05 -22.95 -6.47
N ALA A 525 1.17 -22.87 -7.01
CA ALA A 525 1.51 -22.71 -8.42
C ALA A 525 2.84 -23.45 -8.69
N ARG A 526 3.32 -23.47 -9.95
CA ARG A 526 4.59 -24.13 -10.29
C ARG A 526 5.76 -23.56 -9.49
N ARG A 527 6.66 -24.43 -9.04
CA ARG A 527 7.92 -24.06 -8.35
C ARG A 527 9.09 -24.64 -9.14
N VAL A 528 10.19 -23.91 -9.28
CA VAL A 528 11.40 -24.37 -9.99
C VAL A 528 12.63 -24.02 -9.17
N GLY A 529 13.48 -25.01 -8.92
CA GLY A 529 14.85 -24.79 -8.46
C GLY A 529 15.79 -24.80 -9.67
N ILE A 530 16.72 -23.84 -9.73
CA ILE A 530 17.65 -23.71 -10.86
C ILE A 530 19.09 -23.49 -10.37
N PHE A 531 20.04 -24.02 -11.13
CA PHE A 531 21.46 -24.18 -10.85
C PHE A 531 22.28 -22.87 -10.69
N LEU A 532 21.63 -21.71 -10.74
CA LEU A 532 22.28 -20.42 -10.58
C LEU A 532 22.79 -20.24 -9.15
N GLY A 533 23.69 -19.30 -8.93
CA GLY A 533 24.21 -18.95 -7.61
C GLY A 533 25.05 -17.68 -7.67
N GLY A 534 25.07 -16.90 -6.59
CA GLY A 534 25.63 -15.55 -6.57
C GLY A 534 25.27 -14.74 -7.83
N ASP A 535 26.31 -14.23 -8.49
CA ASP A 535 26.22 -13.40 -9.69
C ASP A 535 26.47 -14.17 -11.00
N THR A 536 26.18 -15.47 -11.04
CA THR A 536 26.55 -16.34 -12.18
C THR A 536 25.74 -16.16 -13.45
N PHE A 537 24.54 -15.57 -13.40
CA PHE A 537 23.66 -15.47 -14.58
C PHE A 537 24.35 -14.85 -15.82
N SER A 538 25.11 -13.77 -15.63
CA SER A 538 25.87 -13.11 -16.70
C SER A 538 26.93 -14.00 -17.37
N GLY A 539 27.36 -15.08 -16.72
CA GLY A 539 28.34 -16.03 -17.21
C GLY A 539 27.77 -17.19 -18.03
N LEU A 540 26.45 -17.32 -18.15
CA LEU A 540 25.83 -18.43 -18.86
C LEU A 540 26.20 -18.44 -20.35
N ASN A 541 26.47 -19.64 -20.86
CA ASN A 541 26.58 -19.88 -22.30
C ASN A 541 25.19 -20.04 -22.96
N ALA A 542 25.16 -20.34 -24.26
CA ALA A 542 23.91 -20.49 -25.00
C ALA A 542 22.97 -21.57 -24.44
N ASP A 543 23.49 -22.68 -23.91
CA ASP A 543 22.67 -23.77 -23.37
C ASP A 543 22.17 -23.46 -21.97
N GLY A 544 23.00 -22.84 -21.10
CA GLY A 544 22.55 -22.33 -19.80
C GLY A 544 21.42 -21.30 -19.95
N LEU A 545 21.55 -20.40 -20.92
CA LEU A 545 20.52 -19.41 -21.27
C LEU A 545 19.22 -20.05 -21.80
N LYS A 546 19.31 -21.13 -22.60
CA LYS A 546 18.12 -21.88 -23.06
C LYS A 546 17.39 -22.53 -21.89
N ILE A 547 18.11 -23.12 -20.94
CA ILE A 547 17.51 -23.76 -19.77
C ILE A 547 16.79 -22.71 -18.92
N PHE A 548 17.41 -21.54 -18.70
CA PHE A 548 16.76 -20.45 -17.98
C PHE A 548 15.46 -19.99 -18.66
N ASP A 549 15.47 -19.79 -19.97
CA ASP A 549 14.25 -19.42 -20.71
C ASP A 549 13.18 -20.51 -20.63
N ALA A 550 13.58 -21.79 -20.69
CA ALA A 550 12.67 -22.91 -20.53
C ALA A 550 12.05 -22.94 -19.12
N ALA A 551 12.83 -22.62 -18.08
CA ALA A 551 12.33 -22.49 -16.72
C ALA A 551 11.28 -21.38 -16.60
N VAL A 552 11.55 -20.20 -17.14
CA VAL A 552 10.60 -19.06 -17.16
C VAL A 552 9.32 -19.45 -17.90
N ASN A 553 9.44 -20.02 -19.10
CA ASN A 553 8.27 -20.40 -19.90
C ASN A 553 7.46 -21.51 -19.23
N TRP A 554 8.12 -22.54 -18.70
CA TRP A 554 7.43 -23.65 -18.04
C TRP A 554 6.73 -23.18 -16.76
N ALA A 555 7.39 -22.40 -15.91
CA ALA A 555 6.80 -21.87 -14.68
C ALA A 555 5.54 -21.03 -14.97
N MET A 556 5.60 -20.18 -16.00
CA MET A 556 4.47 -19.33 -16.43
C MET A 556 3.43 -20.04 -17.29
N ASN A 557 3.63 -21.33 -17.60
CA ASN A 557 2.81 -22.10 -18.56
C ASN A 557 2.72 -21.44 -19.96
N ARG A 558 3.81 -20.84 -20.42
CA ARG A 558 3.96 -20.29 -21.78
C ARG A 558 4.48 -21.38 -22.72
N SER A 559 3.90 -21.48 -23.91
CA SER A 559 4.46 -22.33 -24.96
C SER A 559 5.86 -21.80 -25.33
N ALA A 560 6.87 -22.68 -25.33
CA ALA A 560 8.26 -22.35 -25.62
C ALA A 560 8.53 -21.88 -27.08
N THR A 561 7.49 -21.60 -27.86
CA THR A 561 7.52 -21.54 -29.34
C THR A 561 7.01 -20.26 -29.98
N GLN A 562 6.84 -19.14 -29.27
CA GLN A 562 6.77 -17.86 -29.98
C GLN A 562 8.10 -17.10 -29.84
N PRO A 563 9.04 -17.29 -30.79
CA PRO A 563 10.13 -16.35 -30.94
C PRO A 563 9.57 -14.93 -31.10
N PRO A 564 10.36 -13.88 -30.78
CA PRO A 564 9.97 -12.51 -31.04
C PRO A 564 9.46 -12.38 -32.49
N GLY A 565 8.30 -11.73 -32.65
CA GLY A 565 7.71 -11.39 -33.91
C GLY A 565 8.74 -10.86 -34.90
N LYS A 566 8.97 -11.62 -35.97
CA LYS A 566 9.88 -11.26 -37.04
C LYS A 566 9.11 -11.25 -38.35
N PHE A 567 9.15 -10.13 -39.07
CA PHE A 567 8.62 -10.09 -40.43
C PHE A 567 9.38 -11.09 -41.32
N ASN A 568 8.62 -11.85 -42.09
CA ASN A 568 9.15 -12.52 -43.27
C ASN A 568 9.36 -11.45 -44.35
N SER A 569 10.22 -11.75 -45.34
CA SER A 569 10.39 -10.88 -46.50
C SER A 569 9.03 -10.66 -47.18
N PRO A 570 8.58 -9.41 -47.37
CA PRO A 570 7.32 -9.15 -48.06
C PRO A 570 7.34 -9.69 -49.50
N THR A 571 6.21 -10.22 -49.97
CA THR A 571 6.06 -10.67 -51.35
C THR A 571 5.03 -9.83 -52.09
N ILE A 572 5.12 -9.77 -53.42
CA ILE A 572 4.16 -9.06 -54.27
C ILE A 572 3.20 -10.07 -54.88
N GLN A 573 1.90 -9.85 -54.73
CA GLN A 573 0.86 -10.65 -55.37
C GLN A 573 -0.10 -9.73 -56.14
N GLY A 574 0.08 -9.67 -57.46
CA GLY A 574 -0.68 -8.74 -58.31
C GLY A 574 -0.41 -7.27 -57.96
N LYS A 575 -1.46 -6.52 -57.60
CA LYS A 575 -1.36 -5.12 -57.14
C LYS A 575 -1.35 -4.99 -55.60
N ALA A 576 -0.86 -6.00 -54.90
CA ALA A 576 -0.81 -6.00 -53.44
C ALA A 576 0.54 -6.51 -52.91
N ILE A 577 0.89 -6.05 -51.72
CA ILE A 577 2.02 -6.52 -50.92
C ILE A 577 1.47 -7.46 -49.86
N VAL A 578 2.02 -8.67 -49.79
CA VAL A 578 1.71 -9.63 -48.73
C VAL A 578 2.75 -9.48 -47.63
N VAL A 579 2.30 -9.01 -46.47
CA VAL A 579 3.09 -8.90 -45.25
C VAL A 579 2.78 -10.11 -44.38
N SER A 580 3.82 -10.81 -43.93
CA SER A 580 3.67 -11.95 -43.03
C SER A 580 4.76 -11.95 -41.98
N TRP A 581 4.52 -12.62 -40.87
CA TRP A 581 5.48 -12.70 -39.78
C TRP A 581 5.49 -14.08 -39.14
N ALA A 582 6.59 -14.42 -38.48
CA ALA A 582 6.69 -15.57 -37.59
C ALA A 582 6.75 -15.07 -36.14
N GLY A 583 6.30 -15.88 -35.18
CA GLY A 583 6.37 -15.52 -33.76
C GLY A 583 5.19 -14.67 -33.25
N ALA A 584 5.30 -14.19 -32.01
CA ALA A 584 4.29 -13.37 -31.34
C ALA A 584 4.33 -11.92 -31.83
N GLY A 585 3.20 -11.24 -31.86
CA GLY A 585 3.16 -9.79 -32.05
C GLY A 585 1.88 -9.30 -32.72
N ARG A 586 1.42 -8.14 -32.27
CA ARG A 586 0.30 -7.40 -32.88
C ARG A 586 0.84 -6.48 -33.96
N LEU A 587 0.25 -6.53 -35.13
CA LEU A 587 0.69 -5.71 -36.24
C LEU A 587 0.19 -4.27 -36.03
N GLN A 588 1.12 -3.32 -36.05
CA GLN A 588 0.83 -1.89 -36.03
C GLN A 588 1.26 -1.24 -37.33
N GLN A 589 0.60 -0.14 -37.68
CA GLN A 589 0.89 0.68 -38.84
C GLN A 589 1.06 2.16 -38.48
N ALA A 590 1.82 2.89 -39.29
CA ALA A 590 2.02 4.34 -39.19
C ALA A 590 2.29 4.95 -40.58
N ASP A 591 2.09 6.26 -40.70
CA ASP A 591 2.47 7.04 -41.90
C ASP A 591 3.95 7.48 -41.89
N ALA A 592 4.63 7.35 -40.75
CA ALA A 592 6.06 7.63 -40.60
C ALA A 592 6.69 6.64 -39.61
N VAL A 593 7.99 6.34 -39.79
CA VAL A 593 8.74 5.46 -38.87
C VAL A 593 8.70 5.96 -37.42
N ALA A 594 8.67 7.29 -37.23
CA ALA A 594 8.58 7.91 -35.92
C ALA A 594 7.20 7.78 -35.24
N GLY A 595 6.17 7.29 -35.95
CA GLY A 595 4.79 7.26 -35.49
C GLY A 595 3.99 8.52 -35.83
N PRO A 596 2.80 8.71 -35.25
CA PRO A 596 2.16 7.85 -34.24
C PRO A 596 1.81 6.47 -34.80
N TRP A 597 1.96 5.45 -33.96
CA TRP A 597 1.68 4.05 -34.31
C TRP A 597 0.32 3.65 -33.78
N SER A 598 -0.49 3.00 -34.62
CA SER A 598 -1.78 2.42 -34.24
C SER A 598 -1.88 0.98 -34.71
N ASP A 599 -2.82 0.22 -34.16
CA ASP A 599 -3.06 -1.14 -34.63
C ASP A 599 -3.48 -1.14 -36.11
N ALA A 600 -2.96 -2.11 -36.86
CA ALA A 600 -3.43 -2.34 -38.21
C ALA A 600 -4.90 -2.80 -38.19
N PRO A 601 -5.74 -2.35 -39.13
CA PRO A 601 -7.17 -2.66 -39.16
C PRO A 601 -7.46 -4.17 -39.34
N VAL A 602 -6.47 -4.94 -39.77
CA VAL A 602 -6.54 -6.39 -39.94
C VAL A 602 -5.33 -7.01 -39.25
N GLN A 603 -5.57 -8.03 -38.41
CA GLN A 603 -4.54 -8.74 -37.63
C GLN A 603 -4.27 -10.16 -38.15
N THR A 604 -4.78 -10.50 -39.33
CA THR A 604 -4.56 -11.82 -39.94
C THR A 604 -3.13 -11.95 -40.46
N ASN A 605 -2.53 -13.13 -40.29
CA ASN A 605 -1.21 -13.45 -40.79
C ASN A 605 -1.30 -14.63 -41.78
N PRO A 606 -0.99 -14.45 -43.07
CA PRO A 606 -0.49 -13.21 -43.70
C PRO A 606 -1.57 -12.12 -43.89
N GLN A 607 -1.14 -10.86 -43.98
CA GLN A 607 -1.97 -9.73 -44.37
C GLN A 607 -1.65 -9.29 -45.80
N THR A 608 -2.69 -9.01 -46.59
CA THR A 608 -2.56 -8.37 -47.91
C THR A 608 -2.83 -6.87 -47.79
N VAL A 609 -1.92 -6.04 -48.30
CA VAL A 609 -2.01 -4.58 -48.30
C VAL A 609 -2.05 -4.10 -49.75
N GLY A 610 -3.05 -3.30 -50.10
CA GLY A 610 -3.15 -2.71 -51.44
C GLY A 610 -2.06 -1.66 -51.70
N ILE A 611 -1.56 -1.55 -52.93
CA ILE A 611 -0.53 -0.56 -53.31
C ILE A 611 -1.07 0.84 -53.59
N ALA A 612 -2.35 1.12 -53.26
CA ALA A 612 -2.97 2.41 -53.49
C ALA A 612 -2.96 3.25 -52.20
N GLY A 613 -2.16 4.33 -52.17
CA GLY A 613 -2.12 5.27 -51.05
C GLY A 613 -0.71 5.77 -50.72
N ALA A 614 -0.60 6.52 -49.61
CA ALA A 614 0.66 6.98 -49.05
C ALA A 614 1.49 5.82 -48.46
N MET A 615 2.80 6.02 -48.34
CA MET A 615 3.72 5.06 -47.73
C MET A 615 3.26 4.71 -46.30
N LYS A 616 3.18 3.41 -46.01
CA LYS A 616 2.86 2.90 -44.67
C LYS A 616 4.06 2.13 -44.12
N PHE A 617 4.30 2.30 -42.83
CA PHE A 617 5.28 1.55 -42.07
C PHE A 617 4.57 0.56 -41.18
N TYR A 618 5.15 -0.64 -41.02
CA TYR A 618 4.60 -1.70 -40.19
C TYR A 618 5.60 -2.09 -39.11
N ARG A 619 5.10 -2.39 -37.90
CA ARG A 619 5.88 -2.99 -36.83
C ARG A 619 5.09 -4.09 -36.14
N LEU A 620 5.79 -5.02 -35.51
CA LEU A 620 5.19 -5.97 -34.58
C LEU A 620 5.37 -5.39 -33.19
N GLN A 621 4.26 -4.99 -32.57
CA GLN A 621 4.24 -4.69 -31.15
C GLN A 621 4.13 -6.02 -30.42
N GLN A 622 5.20 -6.39 -29.71
CA GLN A 622 5.23 -7.56 -28.85
C GLN A 622 4.64 -7.24 -27.48
#